data_AF-A0A2G5V2Q2-F1
#
_entry.id   AF-A0A2G5V2Q2-F1
#
_cell.length_a   1.000
_cell.length_b   1.000
_cell.length_c   1.000
_cell.angle_alpha   90.00
_cell.angle_beta   90.00
_cell.angle_gamma   90.00
#
_symmetry.space_group_name_H-M   'P 1'
#
loop_
_entity.id
_entity.type
_entity.pdbx_description
1 polymer ?
#
loop_
_entity_poly.entity_id
_entity_poly.type
_entity_poly.pdbx_seq_one_letter_code
_entity_poly.pdbx_strand_id
1 'polypeptide(L)'
;MTYFPESHVLLSSYNPILFIERFQSLVSSLTLIPNLDNTMGLLSIVQAQKMNIQPTAQVYYFTNQAVKNVQNISRHWDIIGRDMEVNFFTIADVVTTEIFALPKQLELVQKMSNGRLIPLGKTENTLYPLFADMMGVTTLTTDNEQYNCHDAPLEINGYLEDGAEYSVIQVIGTGLKTILMQDSNGILIANKDYITYQNPNFISMKIKSNLFASGIWKLSALVTAGGCQITVRQKTSIGMILGFSSSNNDDNGATQVLSQRSTSGSNPIYSLIKTTGGLTPTNLELQIVNRKRYDQPQSYSNSTITPRDANYCTYNFVTESLVVPKNELVTLTVSGFDSGKLVLHRIFYYYQHLPADPSVCHGGQVDQFGRCVCPERYTGEYCWDRICRPPATPSYGMCCCPPATYGDFCEHDLIFPINNTSVSVVPIETTTKFAQQHLSLLIIVFTVSYYIERFFD
;
A
#
# COMPACT_ATOMS: atom_id res chain seq x y z
N MET A 1 -23.55 -24.15 12.55
CA MET A 1 -22.57 -23.71 11.52
C MET A 1 -23.28 -22.74 10.60
N THR A 2 -23.22 -21.46 10.93
CA THR A 2 -23.76 -20.38 10.11
C THR A 2 -22.72 -20.08 9.04
N TYR A 3 -23.04 -20.39 7.78
CA TYR A 3 -22.26 -19.95 6.63
C TYR A 3 -22.40 -18.43 6.54
N PHE A 4 -21.34 -17.69 6.85
CA PHE A 4 -21.28 -16.29 6.48
C PHE A 4 -20.93 -16.22 4.98
N PRO A 5 -21.66 -15.44 4.17
CA PRO A 5 -21.21 -15.09 2.83
C PRO A 5 -19.95 -14.22 2.97
N GLU A 6 -18.77 -14.84 2.87
CA GLU A 6 -17.50 -14.22 3.24
C GLU A 6 -16.98 -13.24 2.18
N SER A 7 -16.42 -12.11 2.62
CA SER A 7 -15.55 -11.27 1.80
C SER A 7 -14.15 -11.84 1.83
N HIS A 8 -13.50 -11.96 0.67
CA HIS A 8 -12.20 -12.61 0.56
C HIS A 8 -11.07 -11.58 0.41
N VAL A 9 -10.08 -11.64 1.31
CA VAL A 9 -8.75 -11.04 1.08
C VAL A 9 -7.88 -12.09 0.41
N LEU A 10 -7.22 -11.69 -0.67
CA LEU A 10 -6.34 -12.56 -1.42
C LEU A 10 -4.91 -12.07 -1.37
N LEU A 11 -4.05 -13.07 -1.18
CA LEU A 11 -2.70 -13.01 -0.66
C LEU A 11 -1.78 -12.00 -1.36
N SER A 12 -0.81 -11.50 -0.60
CA SER A 12 0.40 -10.83 -1.08
C SER A 12 1.40 -11.90 -1.57
N SER A 13 2.04 -11.67 -2.71
CA SER A 13 3.12 -12.53 -3.23
C SER A 13 4.17 -11.70 -3.95
N TYR A 14 5.44 -12.03 -3.71
CA TYR A 14 6.60 -11.41 -4.35
C TYR A 14 6.90 -11.98 -5.74
N ASN A 15 6.37 -13.18 -6.06
CA ASN A 15 6.55 -13.80 -7.36
C ASN A 15 5.31 -13.48 -8.22
N PRO A 16 5.44 -12.59 -9.22
CA PRO A 16 4.32 -12.18 -10.06
C PRO A 16 3.71 -13.35 -10.83
N ILE A 17 4.54 -14.28 -11.31
CA ILE A 17 4.07 -15.41 -12.12
C ILE A 17 3.28 -16.39 -11.25
N LEU A 18 3.83 -16.80 -10.10
CA LEU A 18 3.15 -17.70 -9.17
C LEU A 18 1.88 -17.05 -8.59
N PHE A 19 1.94 -15.74 -8.30
CA PHE A 19 0.77 -14.98 -7.87
C PHE A 19 -0.32 -15.08 -8.93
N ILE A 20 0.00 -14.75 -10.19
CA ILE A 20 -0.91 -14.74 -11.32
C ILE A 20 -1.58 -16.10 -11.52
N GLU A 21 -0.81 -17.19 -11.53
CA GLU A 21 -1.36 -18.54 -11.72
C GLU A 21 -2.35 -18.92 -10.62
N ARG A 22 -1.97 -18.69 -9.36
CA ARG A 22 -2.83 -18.98 -8.19
C ARG A 22 -4.06 -18.09 -8.16
N PHE A 23 -3.86 -16.82 -8.49
CA PHE A 23 -4.89 -15.80 -8.51
C PHE A 23 -5.95 -16.08 -9.59
N GLN A 24 -5.53 -16.42 -10.82
CA GLN A 24 -6.46 -16.76 -11.92
C GLN A 24 -7.35 -17.95 -11.57
N SER A 25 -6.78 -19.02 -11.00
CA SER A 25 -7.55 -20.19 -10.56
C SER A 25 -8.62 -19.81 -9.55
N LEU A 26 -8.32 -18.85 -8.69
CA LEU A 26 -9.20 -18.47 -7.61
C LEU A 26 -10.28 -17.48 -8.07
N VAL A 27 -9.97 -16.45 -8.86
CA VAL A 27 -10.99 -15.54 -9.41
C VAL A 27 -12.05 -16.30 -10.19
N SER A 28 -11.64 -17.27 -11.00
CA SER A 28 -12.56 -18.14 -11.73
C SER A 28 -13.44 -19.01 -10.82
N SER A 29 -13.06 -19.18 -9.56
CA SER A 29 -13.81 -19.94 -8.54
C SER A 29 -14.66 -19.07 -7.60
N LEU A 30 -14.58 -17.74 -7.70
CA LEU A 30 -15.32 -16.83 -6.82
C LEU A 30 -16.82 -16.90 -7.12
N THR A 31 -17.59 -17.40 -6.15
CA THR A 31 -19.06 -17.39 -6.22
C THR A 31 -19.56 -16.00 -5.87
N LEU A 32 -20.20 -15.32 -6.83
CA LEU A 32 -20.73 -13.97 -6.65
C LEU A 32 -21.99 -13.98 -5.78
N ILE A 33 -21.92 -13.35 -4.61
CA ILE A 33 -23.08 -13.14 -3.75
C ILE A 33 -23.70 -11.78 -4.09
N PRO A 34 -24.97 -11.74 -4.54
CA PRO A 34 -25.57 -10.51 -5.08
C PRO A 34 -25.81 -9.43 -4.01
N ASN A 35 -26.03 -9.83 -2.76
CA ASN A 35 -26.25 -8.90 -1.64
C ASN A 35 -25.32 -9.24 -0.48
N LEU A 36 -24.45 -8.30 -0.12
CA LEU A 36 -23.62 -8.39 1.07
C LEU A 36 -23.82 -7.13 1.91
N ASP A 37 -24.74 -7.17 2.88
CA ASP A 37 -25.06 -6.01 3.71
C ASP A 37 -23.91 -5.60 4.65
N ASN A 38 -23.11 -6.58 5.09
CA ASN A 38 -22.03 -6.42 6.05
C ASN A 38 -20.74 -7.09 5.55
N THR A 39 -19.59 -6.45 5.79
CA THR A 39 -18.28 -7.01 5.46
C THR A 39 -17.34 -7.09 6.66
N MET A 40 -16.49 -8.12 6.68
CA MET A 40 -15.32 -8.25 7.57
C MET A 40 -14.04 -7.67 6.96
N GLY A 41 -14.15 -6.90 5.86
CA GLY A 41 -13.02 -6.46 5.04
C GLY A 41 -11.87 -5.83 5.82
N LEU A 42 -12.17 -4.96 6.79
CA LEU A 42 -11.10 -4.41 7.62
C LEU A 42 -10.35 -5.48 8.40
N LEU A 43 -11.07 -6.41 9.04
CA LEU A 43 -10.44 -7.40 9.89
C LEU A 43 -9.46 -8.19 9.05
N SER A 44 -9.89 -8.59 7.86
CA SER A 44 -9.08 -9.31 6.91
C SER A 44 -7.84 -8.51 6.48
N ILE A 45 -7.96 -7.20 6.23
CA ILE A 45 -6.80 -6.33 5.89
C ILE A 45 -5.82 -6.23 7.08
N VAL A 46 -6.34 -6.02 8.30
CA VAL A 46 -5.50 -5.95 9.52
C VAL A 46 -4.78 -7.27 9.77
N GLN A 47 -5.44 -8.41 9.54
CA GLN A 47 -4.80 -9.72 9.66
C GLN A 47 -3.76 -9.93 8.55
N ALA A 48 -4.04 -9.51 7.31
CA ALA A 48 -3.09 -9.60 6.21
C ALA A 48 -1.80 -8.83 6.52
N GLN A 49 -1.90 -7.63 7.10
CA GLN A 49 -0.73 -6.88 7.54
C GLN A 49 0.08 -7.62 8.62
N LYS A 50 -0.58 -8.23 9.60
CA LYS A 50 0.10 -9.00 10.66
C LYS A 50 0.79 -10.25 10.14
N MET A 51 0.25 -10.87 9.09
CA MET A 51 0.83 -12.05 8.45
C MET A 51 1.96 -11.69 7.49
N ASN A 52 2.05 -10.42 7.09
CA ASN A 52 3.04 -9.97 6.13
C ASN A 52 4.40 -9.74 6.83
N ILE A 53 5.38 -10.56 6.47
CA ILE A 53 6.72 -10.56 7.08
C ILE A 53 7.65 -9.55 6.38
N GLN A 54 7.30 -9.08 5.18
CA GLN A 54 8.11 -8.10 4.45
C GLN A 54 7.47 -6.71 4.46
N PRO A 55 8.28 -5.63 4.46
CA PRO A 55 7.75 -4.28 4.53
C PRO A 55 6.80 -3.98 3.38
N THR A 56 7.19 -4.18 2.11
CA THR A 56 6.28 -3.85 0.99
C THR A 56 5.30 -4.97 0.66
N ALA A 57 4.00 -4.76 0.85
CA ALA A 57 2.94 -5.67 0.37
C ALA A 57 1.87 -4.98 -0.44
N GLN A 58 1.37 -5.69 -1.45
CA GLN A 58 0.13 -5.34 -2.13
C GLN A 58 -0.94 -6.32 -1.66
N VAL A 59 -2.01 -5.79 -1.07
CA VAL A 59 -3.18 -6.54 -0.63
C VAL A 59 -4.28 -6.35 -1.66
N TYR A 60 -4.83 -7.45 -2.16
CA TYR A 60 -5.91 -7.43 -3.13
C TYR A 60 -7.20 -7.89 -2.47
N TYR A 61 -8.16 -6.98 -2.40
CA TYR A 61 -9.43 -7.20 -1.72
C TYR A 61 -10.59 -7.21 -2.71
N PHE A 62 -11.34 -8.32 -2.73
CA PHE A 62 -12.46 -8.52 -3.65
C PHE A 62 -13.76 -8.32 -2.89
N THR A 63 -14.60 -7.43 -3.40
CA THR A 63 -15.85 -7.06 -2.74
C THR A 63 -16.94 -6.68 -3.72
N ASN A 64 -18.16 -6.58 -3.23
CA ASN A 64 -19.33 -6.18 -4.01
C ASN A 64 -19.55 -4.66 -3.81
N GLN A 65 -19.93 -3.93 -4.87
CA GLN A 65 -20.31 -2.51 -4.80
C GLN A 65 -21.51 -2.26 -3.86
N ALA A 66 -22.31 -3.29 -3.55
CA ALA A 66 -23.47 -3.22 -2.66
C ALA A 66 -23.14 -3.13 -1.16
N VAL A 67 -21.86 -3.24 -0.74
CA VAL A 67 -21.51 -3.33 0.68
C VAL A 67 -21.74 -1.99 1.38
N LYS A 68 -22.64 -1.99 2.38
CA LYS A 68 -23.03 -0.77 3.10
C LYS A 68 -22.32 -0.59 4.43
N ASN A 69 -22.08 -1.69 5.16
CA ASN A 69 -21.55 -1.64 6.51
C ASN A 69 -20.27 -2.47 6.66
N VAL A 70 -19.27 -1.91 7.34
CA VAL A 70 -18.12 -2.69 7.82
C VAL A 70 -18.39 -3.10 9.27
N GLN A 71 -18.28 -4.39 9.58
CA GLN A 71 -18.43 -4.83 10.96
C GLN A 71 -17.37 -4.17 11.84
N ASN A 72 -17.82 -3.58 12.94
CA ASN A 72 -16.96 -2.81 13.84
C ASN A 72 -15.84 -3.69 14.39
N ILE A 73 -14.60 -3.28 14.16
CA ILE A 73 -13.48 -3.73 14.95
C ILE A 73 -13.38 -2.79 16.13
N SER A 74 -13.23 -3.33 17.34
CA SER A 74 -12.95 -2.58 18.57
C SER A 74 -11.61 -1.83 18.55
N ARG A 75 -10.88 -1.86 17.44
CA ARG A 75 -9.62 -1.13 17.23
C ARG A 75 -9.88 0.06 16.31
N HIS A 76 -9.54 1.24 16.81
CA HIS A 76 -9.30 2.43 16.02
C HIS A 76 -8.24 2.08 14.95
N TRP A 77 -8.51 2.44 13.70
CA TRP A 77 -8.04 1.80 12.45
C TRP A 77 -6.56 2.06 12.10
N ASP A 78 -5.77 2.43 13.09
CA ASP A 78 -4.79 3.49 12.88
C ASP A 78 -3.44 3.10 12.31
N ILE A 79 -3.22 1.84 11.94
CA ILE A 79 -1.91 1.50 11.39
C ILE A 79 -2.06 0.46 10.29
N ILE A 80 -2.63 0.87 9.15
CA ILE A 80 -2.20 0.30 7.87
C ILE A 80 -0.80 0.83 7.58
N GLY A 81 0.18 -0.07 7.55
CA GLY A 81 1.58 0.29 7.25
C GLY A 81 1.68 1.04 5.92
N ARG A 82 2.54 2.06 5.84
CA ARG A 82 2.77 2.86 4.61
C ARG A 82 3.43 2.06 3.48
N ASP A 83 4.02 0.95 3.85
CA ASP A 83 4.62 -0.05 3.01
C ASP A 83 3.58 -1.04 2.46
N MET A 84 2.33 -0.97 2.92
CA MET A 84 1.22 -1.75 2.38
C MET A 84 0.34 -0.91 1.45
N GLU A 85 0.04 -1.46 0.27
CA GLU A 85 -0.91 -0.91 -0.70
C GLU A 85 -2.17 -1.80 -0.75
N VAL A 86 -3.35 -1.24 -0.49
CA VAL A 86 -4.61 -2.03 -0.46
C VAL A 86 -5.46 -1.71 -1.68
N ASN A 87 -5.48 -2.63 -2.64
CA ASN A 87 -6.23 -2.52 -3.88
C ASN A 87 -7.59 -3.21 -3.76
N PHE A 88 -8.65 -2.47 -4.08
CA PHE A 88 -10.04 -2.91 -4.03
C PHE A 88 -10.54 -3.25 -5.43
N PHE A 89 -11.02 -4.48 -5.59
CA PHE A 89 -11.69 -4.96 -6.80
C PHE A 89 -13.18 -5.05 -6.48
N THR A 90 -13.97 -4.16 -7.06
CA THR A 90 -15.41 -4.07 -6.79
C THR A 90 -16.20 -4.66 -7.93
N ILE A 91 -17.00 -5.68 -7.64
CA ILE A 91 -17.86 -6.31 -8.65
C ILE A 91 -19.22 -5.64 -8.62
N ALA A 92 -19.71 -5.22 -9.80
CA ALA A 92 -21.00 -4.55 -9.93
C ALA A 92 -22.18 -5.48 -9.56
N ASP A 93 -23.07 -5.01 -8.68
CA ASP A 93 -24.31 -5.70 -8.31
C ASP A 93 -25.45 -5.49 -9.31
N VAL A 94 -25.24 -4.66 -10.34
CA VAL A 94 -26.25 -4.23 -11.35
C VAL A 94 -27.29 -3.25 -10.79
N VAL A 95 -27.22 -2.91 -9.50
CA VAL A 95 -28.18 -2.02 -8.81
C VAL A 95 -27.54 -0.67 -8.49
N THR A 96 -26.28 -0.67 -8.06
CA THR A 96 -25.51 0.53 -7.76
C THR A 96 -25.06 1.23 -9.04
N THR A 97 -25.34 2.54 -9.10
CA THR A 97 -24.90 3.41 -10.19
C THR A 97 -23.59 4.13 -9.87
N GLU A 98 -23.15 4.11 -8.60
CA GLU A 98 -21.94 4.75 -8.10
C GLU A 98 -20.78 3.75 -8.01
N ILE A 99 -19.94 3.74 -9.04
CA ILE A 99 -18.71 2.92 -9.14
C ILE A 99 -17.68 3.19 -8.04
N PHE A 100 -17.83 4.28 -7.29
CA PHE A 100 -16.96 4.69 -6.17
C PHE A 100 -17.47 4.25 -4.79
N ALA A 101 -18.58 3.50 -4.72
CA ALA A 101 -19.21 3.14 -3.46
C ALA A 101 -18.39 2.12 -2.66
N LEU A 102 -17.46 2.63 -1.84
CA LEU A 102 -16.88 1.90 -0.72
C LEU A 102 -17.47 2.44 0.60
N PRO A 103 -17.70 1.57 1.60
CA PRO A 103 -17.90 2.03 2.97
C PRO A 103 -16.76 2.96 3.39
N LYS A 104 -17.10 4.00 4.17
CA LYS A 104 -16.17 5.06 4.59
C LYS A 104 -14.81 4.53 5.01
N GLN A 105 -14.79 3.49 5.84
CA GLN A 105 -13.55 3.02 6.43
C GLN A 105 -12.66 2.26 5.43
N LEU A 106 -13.24 1.56 4.45
CA LEU A 106 -12.48 0.89 3.39
C LEU A 106 -11.93 1.90 2.38
N GLU A 107 -12.71 2.94 2.08
CA GLU A 107 -12.29 4.06 1.24
C GLU A 107 -11.09 4.82 1.84
N LEU A 108 -11.12 5.07 3.15
CA LEU A 108 -10.01 5.68 3.86
C LEU A 108 -8.75 4.80 3.81
N VAL A 109 -8.90 3.48 4.01
CA VAL A 109 -7.80 2.51 3.86
C VAL A 109 -7.25 2.52 2.44
N GLN A 110 -8.11 2.55 1.43
CA GLN A 110 -7.71 2.64 0.03
C GLN A 110 -6.87 3.90 -0.24
N LYS A 111 -7.33 5.08 0.18
CA LYS A 111 -6.60 6.34 -0.04
C LYS A 111 -5.28 6.37 0.74
N MET A 112 -5.27 6.07 2.06
CA MET A 112 -4.06 6.18 2.90
C MET A 112 -2.92 5.23 2.49
N SER A 113 -3.28 4.10 1.87
CA SER A 113 -2.34 3.10 1.34
C SER A 113 -1.93 3.36 -0.11
N ASN A 114 -2.38 4.49 -0.70
CA ASN A 114 -2.27 4.78 -2.13
C ASN A 114 -2.85 3.68 -3.05
N GLY A 115 -3.75 2.87 -2.49
CA GLY A 115 -4.40 1.75 -3.14
C GLY A 115 -5.29 2.16 -4.32
N ARG A 116 -5.76 1.17 -5.07
CA ARG A 116 -6.59 1.37 -6.26
C ARG A 116 -8.03 0.93 -6.00
N LEU A 117 -8.96 1.53 -6.72
CA LEU A 117 -10.32 1.02 -6.88
C LEU A 117 -10.49 0.55 -8.32
N ILE A 118 -10.86 -0.71 -8.49
CA ILE A 118 -10.95 -1.35 -9.81
C ILE A 118 -12.34 -1.96 -9.91
N PRO A 119 -13.26 -1.33 -10.64
CA PRO A 119 -14.55 -1.93 -10.89
C PRO A 119 -14.41 -3.05 -11.92
N LEU A 120 -14.78 -4.25 -11.51
CA LEU A 120 -14.91 -5.42 -12.36
C LEU A 120 -16.36 -5.58 -12.84
N GLY A 121 -16.51 -6.03 -14.08
CA GLY A 121 -17.74 -6.58 -14.62
C GLY A 121 -18.00 -8.01 -14.13
N LYS A 122 -18.92 -8.69 -14.81
CA LYS A 122 -19.31 -10.09 -14.55
C LYS A 122 -18.74 -11.07 -15.58
N THR A 123 -17.93 -10.59 -16.52
CA THR A 123 -17.55 -11.33 -17.75
C THR A 123 -16.04 -11.40 -17.95
N GLU A 124 -15.26 -10.98 -16.97
CA GLU A 124 -13.82 -11.00 -16.96
C GLU A 124 -13.33 -12.45 -16.94
N ASN A 125 -12.74 -12.88 -18.05
CA ASN A 125 -12.12 -14.21 -18.13
C ASN A 125 -10.68 -14.21 -17.62
N THR A 126 -10.06 -13.04 -17.46
CA THR A 126 -8.70 -12.88 -16.91
C THR A 126 -8.48 -11.46 -16.39
N LEU A 127 -7.63 -11.33 -15.37
CA LEU A 127 -7.14 -10.06 -14.82
C LEU A 127 -5.62 -9.89 -15.01
N TYR A 128 -4.99 -10.79 -15.77
CA TYR A 128 -3.53 -10.78 -15.99
C TYR A 128 -2.97 -9.43 -16.47
N PRO A 129 -3.53 -8.79 -17.52
CA PRO A 129 -2.96 -7.54 -18.03
C PRO A 129 -2.98 -6.43 -16.98
N LEU A 130 -4.02 -6.42 -16.14
CA LEU A 130 -4.17 -5.44 -15.07
C LEU A 130 -3.11 -5.58 -13.97
N PHE A 131 -2.82 -6.81 -13.52
CA PHE A 131 -1.73 -7.02 -12.55
C PHE A 131 -0.37 -6.69 -13.14
N ALA A 132 -0.13 -7.03 -14.41
CA ALA A 132 1.12 -6.69 -15.09
C ALA A 132 1.37 -5.17 -15.15
N ASP A 133 0.32 -4.36 -15.19
CA ASP A 133 0.42 -2.91 -15.10
C ASP A 133 0.67 -2.44 -13.66
N MET A 134 -0.07 -2.99 -12.70
CA MET A 134 -0.10 -2.52 -11.32
C MET A 134 1.12 -2.89 -10.49
N MET A 135 1.66 -4.11 -10.66
CA MET A 135 2.69 -4.65 -9.76
C MET A 135 3.98 -3.83 -9.76
N GLY A 136 4.32 -3.19 -10.88
CA GLY A 136 5.57 -2.43 -11.02
C GLY A 136 5.45 -0.93 -10.74
N VAL A 137 4.23 -0.39 -10.58
CA VAL A 137 4.04 1.03 -10.31
C VAL A 137 3.83 1.26 -8.81
N THR A 138 4.64 2.13 -8.23
CA THR A 138 4.65 2.42 -6.78
C THR A 138 4.38 3.89 -6.47
N THR A 139 4.35 4.71 -7.51
CA THR A 139 4.31 6.16 -7.41
C THR A 139 2.98 6.67 -7.93
N LEU A 140 2.29 7.48 -7.12
CA LEU A 140 1.07 8.20 -7.50
C LEU A 140 1.41 9.66 -7.80
N THR A 141 1.09 10.10 -9.01
CA THR A 141 1.37 11.48 -9.47
C THR A 141 0.11 12.25 -9.83
N THR A 142 -1.01 11.57 -10.04
CA THR A 142 -2.32 12.20 -10.30
C THR A 142 -3.41 11.32 -9.72
N ASP A 143 -4.34 11.92 -8.97
CA ASP A 143 -5.56 11.28 -8.48
C ASP A 143 -6.65 12.35 -8.37
N ASN A 144 -7.49 12.43 -9.40
CA ASN A 144 -8.57 13.41 -9.47
C ASN A 144 -9.88 12.72 -9.85
N GLU A 145 -10.94 13.12 -9.17
CA GLU A 145 -12.30 12.63 -9.39
C GLU A 145 -13.28 13.78 -9.58
N GLN A 146 -14.42 13.49 -10.21
CA GLN A 146 -15.52 14.43 -10.42
C GLN A 146 -16.85 13.69 -10.32
N TYR A 147 -17.80 14.22 -9.53
CA TYR A 147 -19.09 13.56 -9.27
C TYR A 147 -20.02 13.50 -10.48
N ASN A 148 -19.83 14.40 -11.44
CA ASN A 148 -20.61 14.44 -12.67
C ASN A 148 -19.67 14.53 -13.86
N CYS A 149 -19.43 13.40 -14.51
CA CYS A 149 -18.68 13.34 -15.76
C CYS A 149 -19.56 12.98 -16.96
N HIS A 150 -20.89 13.03 -16.81
CA HIS A 150 -21.83 12.65 -17.87
C HIS A 150 -22.38 13.87 -18.62
N ASP A 151 -22.53 15.01 -17.94
CA ASP A 151 -22.96 16.27 -18.55
C ASP A 151 -21.79 17.02 -19.20
N ALA A 152 -20.61 16.95 -18.59
CA ALA A 152 -19.37 17.54 -19.08
C ALA A 152 -18.20 16.60 -18.79
N PRO A 153 -17.18 16.55 -19.66
CA PRO A 153 -16.01 15.73 -19.39
C PRO A 153 -15.25 16.27 -18.17
N LEU A 154 -14.65 15.35 -17.41
CA LEU A 154 -13.55 15.70 -16.51
C LEU A 154 -12.36 16.11 -17.36
N GLU A 155 -11.73 17.24 -17.06
CA GLU A 155 -10.50 17.71 -17.71
C GLU A 155 -9.48 18.06 -16.62
N ILE A 156 -8.33 17.38 -16.65
CA ILE A 156 -7.29 17.53 -15.62
C ILE A 156 -5.90 17.59 -16.22
N ASN A 157 -4.97 18.08 -15.41
CA ASN A 157 -3.54 17.92 -15.62
C ASN A 157 -3.10 16.56 -15.06
N GLY A 158 -2.56 15.71 -15.94
CA GLY A 158 -1.85 14.48 -15.57
C GLY A 158 -0.35 14.75 -15.49
N TYR A 159 0.33 14.20 -14.48
CA TYR A 159 1.74 14.49 -14.23
C TYR A 159 2.61 13.27 -14.56
N LEU A 160 3.37 13.34 -15.66
CA LEU A 160 4.23 12.26 -16.13
C LEU A 160 5.71 12.66 -16.07
N GLU A 161 6.47 12.02 -15.20
CA GLU A 161 7.89 12.31 -15.01
C GLU A 161 8.81 11.75 -16.08
N ASP A 162 9.88 12.50 -16.35
CA ASP A 162 10.91 12.17 -17.33
C ASP A 162 11.71 10.90 -16.96
N GLY A 163 11.93 10.69 -15.66
CA GLY A 163 12.71 9.56 -15.13
C GLY A 163 11.93 8.25 -14.98
N ALA A 164 10.66 8.21 -15.38
CA ALA A 164 9.86 6.99 -15.29
C ALA A 164 10.20 6.01 -16.42
N GLU A 165 10.17 4.71 -16.16
CA GLU A 165 10.26 3.65 -17.18
C GLU A 165 8.96 3.58 -18.00
N TYR A 166 7.82 3.63 -17.30
CA TYR A 166 6.51 3.72 -17.90
C TYR A 166 5.49 4.34 -16.92
N SER A 167 4.41 4.85 -17.48
CA SER A 167 3.24 5.36 -16.77
C SER A 167 2.04 4.46 -17.02
N VAL A 168 1.22 4.27 -16.00
CA VAL A 168 -0.08 3.61 -16.07
C VAL A 168 -1.14 4.68 -15.77
N ILE A 169 -1.99 4.93 -16.76
CA ILE A 169 -3.12 5.84 -16.65
C ILE A 169 -4.38 4.99 -16.52
N GLN A 170 -5.11 5.17 -15.44
CA GLN A 170 -6.34 4.43 -15.17
C GLN A 170 -7.51 5.38 -15.12
N VAL A 171 -8.59 5.01 -15.79
CA VAL A 171 -9.84 5.79 -15.84
C VAL A 171 -10.98 4.92 -15.34
N ILE A 172 -11.71 5.42 -14.36
CA ILE A 172 -12.88 4.79 -13.75
C ILE A 172 -14.09 5.68 -14.06
N GLY A 173 -15.19 5.11 -14.55
CA GLY A 173 -16.39 5.86 -14.94
C GLY A 173 -17.53 4.93 -15.36
N THR A 174 -18.80 5.21 -15.04
CA THR A 174 -19.90 4.33 -15.44
C THR A 174 -20.16 4.48 -16.93
N GLY A 175 -19.92 3.44 -17.73
CA GLY A 175 -20.05 3.49 -19.18
C GLY A 175 -19.13 4.52 -19.82
N LEU A 176 -17.82 4.28 -19.79
CA LEU A 176 -16.81 5.17 -20.39
C LEU A 176 -17.10 5.41 -21.89
N LYS A 177 -17.27 6.68 -22.28
CA LYS A 177 -17.58 7.10 -23.67
C LYS A 177 -16.33 7.56 -24.41
N THR A 178 -15.67 8.58 -23.88
CA THR A 178 -14.58 9.27 -24.55
C THR A 178 -13.47 9.51 -23.55
N ILE A 179 -12.25 9.16 -23.95
CA ILE A 179 -11.02 9.45 -23.20
C ILE A 179 -10.10 10.18 -24.18
N LEU A 180 -9.57 11.32 -23.77
CA LEU A 180 -8.61 12.10 -24.56
C LEU A 180 -7.33 12.29 -23.75
N MET A 181 -6.20 12.24 -24.45
CA MET A 181 -4.89 12.46 -23.85
C MET A 181 -4.06 13.34 -24.78
N GLN A 182 -3.41 14.33 -24.20
CA GLN A 182 -2.49 15.23 -24.89
C GLN A 182 -1.20 15.33 -24.07
N ASP A 183 -0.06 15.12 -24.72
CA ASP A 183 1.24 15.22 -24.03
C ASP A 183 1.62 16.67 -23.69
N SER A 184 2.77 16.85 -23.03
CA SER A 184 3.23 18.18 -22.59
C SER A 184 3.61 19.13 -23.73
N ASN A 185 3.84 18.60 -24.94
CA ASN A 185 4.10 19.40 -26.15
C ASN A 185 2.82 19.68 -26.95
N GLY A 186 1.68 19.17 -26.51
CA GLY A 186 0.40 19.37 -27.18
C GLY A 186 0.06 18.30 -28.23
N ILE A 187 0.80 17.19 -28.30
CA ILE A 187 0.51 16.10 -29.23
C ILE A 187 -0.68 15.29 -28.73
N LEU A 188 -1.70 15.11 -29.57
CA LEU A 188 -2.83 14.23 -29.28
C LEU A 188 -2.42 12.77 -29.38
N ILE A 189 -2.77 11.97 -28.37
CA ILE A 189 -2.41 10.56 -28.26
C ILE A 189 -3.62 9.70 -28.57
N ALA A 190 -3.46 8.77 -29.52
CA ALA A 190 -4.46 7.74 -29.81
C ALA A 190 -4.47 6.70 -28.69
N ASN A 191 -5.37 6.87 -27.71
CA ASN A 191 -5.44 6.03 -26.51
C ASN A 191 -5.55 4.52 -26.78
N LYS A 192 -6.27 4.12 -27.85
CA LYS A 192 -6.54 2.71 -28.19
C LYS A 192 -5.26 1.87 -28.35
N ASP A 193 -4.16 2.48 -28.76
CA ASP A 193 -2.89 1.78 -28.99
C ASP A 193 -2.19 1.41 -27.67
N TYR A 194 -2.64 1.97 -26.55
CA TYR A 194 -2.02 1.81 -25.23
C TYR A 194 -2.93 1.15 -24.20
N ILE A 195 -4.17 0.82 -24.57
CA ILE A 195 -5.11 0.11 -23.68
C ILE A 195 -4.60 -1.32 -23.47
N THR A 196 -4.30 -1.65 -22.23
CA THR A 196 -3.87 -2.98 -21.78
C THR A 196 -5.01 -3.78 -21.17
N TYR A 197 -6.00 -3.09 -20.60
CA TYR A 197 -7.20 -3.68 -20.04
C TYR A 197 -8.37 -2.71 -20.16
N GLN A 198 -9.55 -3.23 -20.52
CA GLN A 198 -10.78 -2.44 -20.55
C GLN A 198 -12.01 -3.28 -20.23
N ASN A 199 -12.94 -2.67 -19.51
CA ASN A 199 -14.33 -3.09 -19.39
C ASN A 199 -15.22 -1.83 -19.51
N PRO A 200 -16.56 -1.96 -19.48
CA PRO A 200 -17.44 -0.80 -19.64
C PRO A 200 -17.22 0.34 -18.62
N ASN A 201 -16.65 0.03 -17.45
CA ASN A 201 -16.52 0.97 -16.34
C ASN A 201 -15.06 1.35 -15.98
N PHE A 202 -14.09 0.73 -16.65
CA PHE A 202 -12.69 0.86 -16.30
C PHE A 202 -11.80 0.68 -17.53
N ILE A 203 -10.81 1.55 -17.68
CA ILE A 203 -9.75 1.45 -18.68
C ILE A 203 -8.39 1.61 -17.98
N SER A 204 -7.46 0.69 -18.26
CA SER A 204 -6.05 0.78 -17.90
C SER A 204 -5.24 0.95 -19.18
N MET A 205 -4.35 1.95 -19.18
CA MET A 205 -3.45 2.22 -20.29
C MET A 205 -2.01 2.25 -19.79
N LYS A 206 -1.09 1.61 -20.52
CA LYS A 206 0.33 1.59 -20.18
C LYS A 206 1.14 2.26 -21.29
N ILE A 207 1.87 3.31 -20.92
CA ILE A 207 2.63 4.14 -21.86
C ILE A 207 4.10 4.15 -21.42
N LYS A 208 5.00 3.77 -22.32
CA LYS A 208 6.45 3.90 -22.09
C LYS A 208 6.83 5.38 -22.16
N SER A 209 7.62 5.85 -21.21
CA SER A 209 7.89 7.29 -21.04
C SER A 209 8.68 7.93 -22.17
N ASN A 210 9.39 7.14 -22.99
CA ASN A 210 10.18 7.64 -24.11
C ASN A 210 9.39 7.84 -25.41
N LEU A 211 8.09 7.52 -25.43
CA LEU A 211 7.25 7.65 -26.63
C LEU A 211 6.70 9.06 -26.84
N PHE A 212 6.51 9.82 -25.76
CA PHE A 212 5.86 11.12 -25.76
C PHE A 212 6.58 12.07 -24.81
N ALA A 213 6.33 13.38 -24.94
CA ALA A 213 6.98 14.35 -24.09
C ALA A 213 6.54 14.22 -22.62
N SER A 214 7.50 14.13 -21.71
CA SER A 214 7.27 14.14 -20.26
C SER A 214 6.83 15.52 -19.77
N GLY A 215 6.14 15.58 -18.65
CA GLY A 215 5.68 16.80 -18.00
C GLY A 215 4.18 16.76 -17.70
N ILE A 216 3.52 17.90 -17.89
CA ILE A 216 2.10 18.07 -17.61
C ILE A 216 1.30 17.73 -18.86
N TRP A 217 0.54 16.65 -18.79
CA TRP A 217 -0.38 16.18 -19.84
C TRP A 217 -1.79 16.71 -19.58
N LYS A 218 -2.59 16.87 -20.64
CA LYS A 218 -4.03 17.08 -20.49
C LYS A 218 -4.75 15.75 -20.66
N LEU A 219 -5.48 15.35 -19.63
CA LEU A 219 -6.28 14.13 -19.62
C LEU A 219 -7.75 14.49 -19.50
N SER A 220 -8.60 13.76 -20.23
CA SER A 220 -10.04 13.98 -20.17
C SER A 220 -10.82 12.67 -20.24
N ALA A 221 -11.94 12.61 -19.53
CA ALA A 221 -12.86 11.48 -19.52
C ALA A 221 -14.32 11.92 -19.50
N LEU A 222 -15.15 11.28 -20.33
CA LEU A 222 -16.60 11.43 -20.39
C LEU A 222 -17.29 10.08 -20.20
N VAL A 223 -18.36 10.04 -19.40
CA VAL A 223 -19.06 8.80 -19.03
C VAL A 223 -20.54 8.84 -19.44
N THR A 224 -21.27 7.72 -19.28
CA THR A 224 -22.72 7.69 -19.51
C THR A 224 -23.51 8.20 -18.33
N ALA A 225 -23.07 7.93 -17.10
CA ALA A 225 -23.76 8.35 -15.88
C ALA A 225 -22.79 8.54 -14.70
N GLY A 226 -23.18 9.36 -13.74
CA GLY A 226 -22.44 9.52 -12.48
C GLY A 226 -21.09 10.22 -12.64
N GLY A 227 -20.18 9.88 -11.73
CA GLY A 227 -18.84 10.45 -11.66
C GLY A 227 -17.77 9.65 -12.39
N CYS A 228 -16.57 10.19 -12.41
CA CYS A 228 -15.39 9.55 -12.97
C CYS A 228 -14.12 9.94 -12.20
N GLN A 229 -13.07 9.14 -12.35
CA GLN A 229 -11.77 9.35 -11.74
C GLN A 229 -10.68 9.01 -12.75
N ILE A 230 -9.63 9.82 -12.78
CA ILE A 230 -8.43 9.57 -13.56
C ILE A 230 -7.26 9.52 -12.58
N THR A 231 -6.48 8.44 -12.65
CA THR A 231 -5.23 8.30 -11.89
C THR A 231 -4.05 8.08 -12.80
N VAL A 232 -2.91 8.63 -12.43
CA VAL A 232 -1.62 8.40 -13.10
C VAL A 232 -0.65 7.85 -12.08
N ARG A 233 -0.11 6.67 -12.38
CA ARG A 233 0.93 6.02 -11.59
C ARG A 233 2.13 5.70 -12.44
N GLN A 234 3.31 5.70 -11.85
CA GLN A 234 4.55 5.53 -12.61
C GLN A 234 5.45 4.47 -11.98
N LYS A 235 6.17 3.73 -12.82
CA LYS A 235 7.33 2.96 -12.41
C LYS A 235 8.56 3.85 -12.61
N THR A 236 9.22 4.18 -11.52
CA THR A 236 10.38 5.08 -11.51
C THR A 236 11.41 4.59 -10.51
N SER A 237 12.69 4.87 -10.78
CA SER A 237 13.79 4.61 -9.85
C SER A 237 13.91 5.69 -8.76
N ILE A 238 13.18 6.79 -8.91
CA ILE A 238 13.12 7.89 -7.96
C ILE A 238 12.22 7.49 -6.79
N GLY A 239 12.84 7.08 -5.69
CA GLY A 239 12.18 6.86 -4.42
C GLY A 239 11.96 8.18 -3.70
N MET A 240 10.79 8.34 -3.08
CA MET A 240 10.51 9.43 -2.16
C MET A 240 9.84 8.89 -0.91
N ILE A 241 10.33 9.31 0.25
CA ILE A 241 9.75 8.99 1.55
C ILE A 241 9.50 10.29 2.31
N LEU A 242 8.32 10.39 2.92
CA LEU A 242 7.95 11.45 3.84
C LEU A 242 8.01 10.94 5.29
N GLY A 243 8.55 11.77 6.17
CA GLY A 243 8.44 11.63 7.61
C GLY A 243 7.97 12.95 8.23
N PHE A 244 7.60 12.91 9.51
CA PHE A 244 7.17 14.08 10.27
C PHE A 244 7.93 14.20 11.58
N SER A 245 8.33 15.41 11.95
CA SER A 245 8.93 15.68 13.26
C SER A 245 8.46 17.01 13.83
N SER A 246 8.56 17.16 15.14
CA SER A 246 8.38 18.44 15.84
C SER A 246 9.60 19.36 15.71
N SER A 247 10.71 18.88 15.16
CA SER A 247 11.95 19.65 14.95
C SER A 247 12.53 19.42 13.57
N ASN A 248 13.07 20.48 12.97
CA ASN A 248 13.78 20.41 11.69
C ASN A 248 15.18 19.77 11.81
N ASN A 249 15.70 19.63 13.02
CA ASN A 249 16.99 18.99 13.29
C ASN A 249 16.84 17.49 13.61
N ASP A 250 15.62 17.01 13.86
CA ASP A 250 15.38 15.59 14.07
C ASP A 250 15.56 14.86 12.74
N ASP A 251 16.12 13.66 12.82
CA ASP A 251 16.37 12.81 11.67
C ASP A 251 15.61 11.48 11.76
N ASN A 252 14.86 11.29 12.85
CA ASN A 252 13.94 10.19 13.03
C ASN A 252 12.49 10.70 12.86
N GLY A 253 12.03 10.70 11.60
CA GLY A 253 10.67 11.12 11.25
C GLY A 253 9.65 10.03 11.53
N ALA A 254 8.51 10.42 12.11
CA ALA A 254 7.33 9.58 12.19
C ALA A 254 6.74 9.33 10.79
N THR A 255 6.19 8.14 10.58
CA THR A 255 5.63 7.74 9.29
C THR A 255 4.24 8.33 9.03
N GLN A 256 3.55 8.74 10.10
CA GLN A 256 2.25 9.42 10.05
C GLN A 256 2.35 10.85 10.60
N VAL A 257 1.33 11.66 10.29
CA VAL A 257 1.23 13.04 10.77
C VAL A 257 1.13 13.04 12.30
N LEU A 258 2.20 13.43 12.99
CA LEU A 258 2.27 13.43 14.46
C LEU A 258 1.10 14.17 15.11
N SER A 259 0.78 15.35 14.58
CA SER A 259 -0.27 16.22 15.14
C SER A 259 -1.65 15.57 15.18
N GLN A 260 -1.90 14.48 14.42
CA GLN A 260 -3.17 13.75 14.46
C GLN A 260 -3.52 13.23 15.86
N ARG A 261 -2.50 12.83 16.64
CA ARG A 261 -2.64 12.31 18.00
C ARG A 261 -2.66 13.41 19.07
N SER A 262 -2.18 14.60 18.72
CA SER A 262 -2.17 15.73 19.65
C SER A 262 -3.60 16.19 19.96
N THR A 263 -3.84 16.56 21.22
CA THR A 263 -5.05 17.29 21.64
C THR A 263 -5.04 18.74 21.15
N SER A 264 -3.88 19.28 20.75
CA SER A 264 -3.72 20.59 20.12
C SER A 264 -3.60 20.43 18.60
N GLY A 265 -4.46 21.09 17.84
CA GLY A 265 -4.40 21.11 16.36
C GLY A 265 -3.49 22.17 15.75
N SER A 266 -2.82 22.97 16.60
CA SER A 266 -2.13 24.20 16.14
C SER A 266 -0.60 24.12 16.24
N ASN A 267 -0.06 23.00 16.69
CA ASN A 267 1.37 22.87 16.89
C ASN A 267 2.09 22.72 15.54
N PRO A 268 3.09 23.57 15.24
CA PRO A 268 3.87 23.44 14.02
C PRO A 268 4.72 22.17 14.05
N ILE A 269 4.76 21.48 12.92
CA ILE A 269 5.61 20.31 12.66
C ILE A 269 6.42 20.56 11.38
N TYR A 270 7.32 19.65 11.05
CA TYR A 270 8.13 19.68 9.84
C TYR A 270 7.91 18.38 9.08
N SER A 271 7.84 18.45 7.75
CA SER A 271 7.91 17.27 6.91
C SER A 271 9.36 17.04 6.49
N LEU A 272 9.88 15.86 6.85
CA LEU A 272 11.19 15.39 6.46
C LEU A 272 11.05 14.61 5.15
N ILE A 273 11.90 14.89 4.16
CA ILE A 273 11.79 14.31 2.84
C ILE A 273 13.11 13.64 2.44
N LYS A 274 13.04 12.37 2.08
CA LYS A 274 14.14 11.63 1.44
C LYS A 274 13.78 11.49 -0.03
N THR A 275 14.68 11.88 -0.93
CA THR A 275 14.61 11.53 -2.35
C THR A 275 15.84 10.76 -2.76
N THR A 276 15.70 9.91 -3.78
CA THR A 276 16.83 9.29 -4.50
C THR A 276 16.97 9.90 -5.89
N GLY A 277 18.03 9.54 -6.62
CA GLY A 277 18.20 9.94 -8.02
C GLY A 277 18.63 11.39 -8.25
N GLY A 278 19.11 12.09 -7.21
CA GLY A 278 19.66 13.45 -7.34
C GLY A 278 18.62 14.54 -7.59
N LEU A 279 17.33 14.23 -7.47
CA LEU A 279 16.26 15.22 -7.64
C LEU A 279 16.06 16.06 -6.38
N THR A 280 15.88 17.36 -6.61
CA THR A 280 15.60 18.34 -5.57
C THR A 280 14.12 18.69 -5.58
N PRO A 281 13.33 18.24 -4.58
CA PRO A 281 11.97 18.72 -4.41
C PRO A 281 12.00 20.19 -3.95
N THR A 282 11.03 20.98 -4.40
CA THR A 282 11.03 22.44 -4.22
C THR A 282 9.82 22.95 -3.44
N ASN A 283 8.66 22.31 -3.59
CA ASN A 283 7.42 22.69 -2.93
C ASN A 283 6.71 21.48 -2.33
N LEU A 284 6.13 21.67 -1.14
CA LEU A 284 5.13 20.77 -0.57
C LEU A 284 3.82 21.54 -0.41
N GLU A 285 2.78 21.07 -1.09
CA GLU A 285 1.42 21.57 -0.92
C GLU A 285 0.65 20.64 0.01
N LEU A 286 -0.04 21.23 1.00
CA LEU A 286 -0.99 20.55 1.86
C LEU A 286 -2.41 20.94 1.43
N GLN A 287 -3.21 19.94 1.09
CA GLN A 287 -4.62 20.10 0.73
C GLN A 287 -5.51 19.37 1.73
N ILE A 288 -6.65 19.98 2.03
CA ILE A 288 -7.74 19.36 2.76
C ILE A 288 -8.71 18.76 1.75
N VAL A 289 -9.13 17.52 2.01
CA VAL A 289 -10.09 16.83 1.15
C VAL A 289 -11.37 16.56 1.94
N ASN A 290 -12.49 17.09 1.45
CA ASN A 290 -13.79 16.73 1.99
C ASN A 290 -14.24 15.42 1.34
N ARG A 291 -14.45 14.36 2.13
CA ARG A 291 -14.95 13.08 1.62
C ARG A 291 -16.25 13.19 0.81
N LYS A 292 -17.10 14.18 1.10
CA LYS A 292 -18.33 14.41 0.32
C LYS A 292 -18.08 15.05 -1.04
N ARG A 293 -16.90 15.66 -1.26
CA ARG A 293 -16.50 16.47 -2.42
C ARG A 293 -15.00 16.34 -2.67
N TYR A 294 -14.54 15.13 -2.96
CA TYR A 294 -13.14 14.88 -3.36
C TYR A 294 -12.74 15.60 -4.64
N ASP A 295 -13.72 15.94 -5.47
CA ASP A 295 -13.58 16.73 -6.68
C ASP A 295 -13.26 18.21 -6.42
N GLN A 296 -13.31 18.63 -5.16
CA GLN A 296 -13.03 20.01 -4.73
C GLN A 296 -12.02 20.03 -3.57
N PRO A 297 -10.77 19.55 -3.77
CA PRO A 297 -9.74 19.68 -2.76
C PRO A 297 -9.44 21.16 -2.50
N GLN A 298 -9.26 21.52 -1.24
CA GLN A 298 -8.93 22.89 -0.84
C GLN A 298 -7.46 22.98 -0.48
N SER A 299 -6.70 23.80 -1.21
CA SER A 299 -5.34 24.17 -0.83
C SER A 299 -5.35 24.85 0.53
N TYR A 300 -4.59 24.31 1.48
CA TYR A 300 -4.52 24.79 2.87
C TYR A 300 -3.22 25.52 3.14
N SER A 301 -2.09 24.95 2.73
CA SER A 301 -0.79 25.62 2.83
C SER A 301 0.16 25.15 1.74
N ASN A 302 1.11 26.01 1.41
CA ASN A 302 2.27 25.68 0.60
C ASN A 302 3.51 25.96 1.45
N SER A 303 4.47 25.04 1.41
CA SER A 303 5.71 25.15 2.15
C SER A 303 6.89 24.93 1.22
N THR A 304 7.90 25.78 1.37
CA THR A 304 9.15 25.62 0.65
C THR A 304 9.94 24.46 1.25
N ILE A 305 10.69 23.76 0.40
CA ILE A 305 11.54 22.64 0.81
C ILE A 305 13.00 23.10 0.74
N THR A 306 13.74 22.85 1.82
CA THR A 306 15.15 23.20 1.95
C THR A 306 16.01 21.95 2.07
N PRO A 307 17.22 21.94 1.48
CA PRO A 307 18.15 20.83 1.61
C PRO A 307 18.73 20.75 3.03
N ARG A 308 19.02 19.52 3.46
CA ARG A 308 19.75 19.18 4.68
C ARG A 308 21.11 18.60 4.34
N ASP A 309 21.99 18.52 5.34
CA ASP A 309 23.31 17.90 5.16
C ASP A 309 23.19 16.41 4.88
N ALA A 310 23.54 16.02 3.65
CA ALA A 310 23.45 14.64 3.17
C ALA A 310 24.41 13.66 3.88
N ASN A 311 25.43 14.16 4.60
CA ASN A 311 26.39 13.31 5.31
C ASN A 311 25.92 12.93 6.73
N TYR A 312 25.05 13.74 7.33
CA TYR A 312 24.61 13.55 8.72
C TYR A 312 23.10 13.32 8.85
N CYS A 313 22.30 13.66 7.84
CA CYS A 313 20.86 13.47 7.85
C CYS A 313 20.46 12.30 6.95
N THR A 314 19.73 11.36 7.51
CA THR A 314 18.96 10.33 6.83
C THR A 314 18.01 10.99 5.84
N TYR A 315 17.26 12.03 6.24
CA TYR A 315 16.41 12.79 5.33
C TYR A 315 17.16 13.97 4.69
N ASN A 316 17.23 13.99 3.36
CA ASN A 316 18.01 14.98 2.60
C ASN A 316 17.35 16.36 2.53
N PHE A 317 16.07 16.47 2.89
CA PHE A 317 15.29 17.69 2.75
C PHE A 317 14.31 17.86 3.91
N VAL A 318 13.92 19.10 4.18
CA VAL A 318 12.90 19.45 5.18
C VAL A 318 12.10 20.66 4.74
N THR A 319 10.82 20.68 5.07
CA THR A 319 9.95 21.84 4.85
C THR A 319 10.24 22.96 5.84
N GLU A 320 9.69 24.15 5.60
CA GLU A 320 9.43 25.10 6.69
C GLU A 320 8.40 24.52 7.69
N SER A 321 8.23 25.19 8.82
CA SER A 321 7.23 24.77 9.82
C SER A 321 5.83 24.81 9.23
N LEU A 322 5.09 23.71 9.36
CA LEU A 322 3.75 23.54 8.81
C LEU A 322 2.77 23.17 9.93
N VAL A 323 1.54 23.67 9.85
CA VAL A 323 0.44 23.26 10.73
C VAL A 323 -0.50 22.37 9.92
N VAL A 324 -0.66 21.11 10.31
CA VAL A 324 -1.65 20.23 9.68
C VAL A 324 -3.00 20.39 10.39
N PRO A 325 -4.06 20.81 9.68
CA PRO A 325 -5.38 20.97 10.27
C PRO A 325 -5.98 19.61 10.58
N LYS A 326 -6.82 19.55 11.61
CA LYS A 326 -7.61 18.35 11.95
C LYS A 326 -8.65 18.10 10.88
N ASN A 327 -8.36 17.17 9.98
CA ASN A 327 -9.29 16.70 8.95
C ASN A 327 -9.13 15.19 8.79
N GLU A 328 -10.22 14.47 8.53
CA GLU A 328 -10.19 13.01 8.33
C GLU A 328 -9.20 12.63 7.25
N LEU A 329 -9.06 13.42 6.19
CA LEU A 329 -8.11 13.18 5.11
C LEU A 329 -7.38 14.47 4.72
N VAL A 330 -6.06 14.38 4.68
CA VAL A 330 -5.20 15.40 4.10
C VAL A 330 -4.35 14.81 2.99
N THR A 331 -4.07 15.63 1.98
CA THR A 331 -3.20 15.27 0.86
C THR A 331 -1.95 16.13 0.94
N LEU A 332 -0.79 15.48 0.88
CA LEU A 332 0.50 16.14 0.71
C LEU A 332 1.00 15.88 -0.69
N THR A 333 1.21 16.96 -1.43
CA THR A 333 1.74 16.92 -2.79
C THR A 333 3.13 17.52 -2.81
N VAL A 334 4.13 16.71 -3.13
CA VAL A 334 5.52 17.18 -3.28
C VAL A 334 5.81 17.37 -4.76
N SER A 335 6.28 18.56 -5.12
CA SER A 335 6.68 18.90 -6.48
C SER A 335 8.14 19.36 -6.52
N GLY A 336 8.80 19.07 -7.64
CA GLY A 336 10.14 19.55 -7.95
C GLY A 336 10.16 20.11 -9.37
N PHE A 337 10.82 21.25 -9.54
CA PHE A 337 10.98 21.92 -10.82
C PHE A 337 12.47 22.14 -11.12
N ASP A 338 12.87 21.89 -12.36
CA ASP A 338 14.17 22.27 -12.89
C ASP A 338 13.96 23.25 -14.04
N SER A 339 14.51 24.47 -13.91
CA SER A 339 14.42 25.52 -14.92
C SER A 339 12.98 25.79 -15.41
N GLY A 340 12.00 25.66 -14.50
CA GLY A 340 10.56 25.84 -14.77
C GLY A 340 9.84 24.60 -15.32
N LYS A 341 10.56 23.54 -15.70
CA LYS A 341 9.97 22.25 -16.08
C LYS A 341 9.69 21.42 -14.83
N LEU A 342 8.49 20.84 -14.73
CA LEU A 342 8.18 19.86 -13.69
C LEU A 342 9.02 18.60 -13.89
N VAL A 343 9.81 18.24 -12.88
CA VAL A 343 10.64 17.02 -12.88
C VAL A 343 10.16 15.98 -11.86
N LEU A 344 9.33 16.40 -10.90
CA LEU A 344 8.86 15.56 -9.81
C LEU A 344 7.46 15.98 -9.36
N HIS A 345 6.55 15.03 -9.19
CA HIS A 345 5.23 15.21 -8.58
C HIS A 345 4.83 13.93 -7.82
N ARG A 346 4.58 14.03 -6.52
CA ARG A 346 4.22 12.89 -5.66
C ARG A 346 3.02 13.24 -4.81
N ILE A 347 2.01 12.37 -4.80
CA ILE A 347 0.81 12.50 -3.96
C ILE A 347 0.88 11.50 -2.81
N PHE A 348 0.63 12.00 -1.60
CA PHE A 348 0.55 11.20 -0.39
C PHE A 348 -0.72 11.53 0.40
N TYR A 349 -1.54 10.53 0.67
CA TYR A 349 -2.70 10.68 1.54
C TYR A 349 -2.36 10.35 2.99
N TYR A 350 -2.88 11.14 3.93
CA TYR A 350 -2.79 10.88 5.36
C TYR A 350 -4.16 10.97 6.00
N TYR A 351 -4.55 9.87 6.66
CA TYR A 351 -5.75 9.83 7.49
C TYR A 351 -5.42 10.36 8.88
N GLN A 352 -6.33 11.13 9.47
CA GLN A 352 -6.21 11.53 10.88
C GLN A 352 -7.40 10.99 11.67
N HIS A 353 -7.10 10.31 12.78
CA HIS A 353 -8.14 9.89 13.71
C HIS A 353 -8.79 11.10 14.40
N LEU A 354 -10.11 11.23 14.28
CA LEU A 354 -10.90 12.30 14.89
C LEU A 354 -12.03 11.73 15.75
N PRO A 355 -12.14 12.10 17.04
CA PRO A 355 -11.20 12.93 17.80
C PRO A 355 -9.84 12.23 17.98
N ALA A 356 -8.81 12.99 18.37
CA ALA A 356 -7.50 12.41 18.68
C ALA A 356 -7.65 11.33 19.76
N ASP A 357 -7.09 10.15 19.52
CA ASP A 357 -7.15 9.01 20.43
C ASP A 357 -5.74 8.70 21.00
N PRO A 358 -5.46 9.06 22.27
CA PRO A 358 -4.19 8.74 22.90
C PRO A 358 -3.98 7.25 23.14
N SER A 359 -5.04 6.44 23.14
CA SER A 359 -4.96 4.99 23.43
C SER A 359 -4.22 4.21 22.35
N VAL A 360 -3.97 4.82 21.18
CA VAL A 360 -3.15 4.26 20.10
C VAL A 360 -1.68 4.09 20.54
N CYS A 361 -1.20 4.88 21.49
CA CYS A 361 0.11 4.68 22.11
C CYS A 361 0.03 3.52 23.13
N HIS A 362 0.65 2.38 22.83
CA HIS A 362 0.55 1.17 23.65
C HIS A 362 1.12 1.38 25.06
N GLY A 363 0.24 1.69 26.03
CA GLY A 363 0.60 2.00 27.41
C GLY A 363 1.41 3.29 27.60
N GLY A 364 1.59 4.07 26.54
CA GLY A 364 2.37 5.31 26.53
C GLY A 364 1.52 6.56 26.74
N GLN A 365 2.20 7.71 26.77
CA GLN A 365 1.55 9.04 26.81
C GLN A 365 1.78 9.77 25.48
N VAL A 366 0.89 10.70 25.15
CA VAL A 366 1.05 11.56 23.99
C VAL A 366 1.63 12.90 24.42
N ASP A 367 2.70 13.36 23.76
CA ASP A 367 3.26 14.69 24.01
C ASP A 367 2.43 15.81 23.35
N GLN A 368 2.84 17.06 23.54
CA GLN A 368 2.13 18.20 22.95
C GLN A 368 2.06 18.15 21.41
N PHE A 369 3.02 17.54 20.72
CA PHE A 369 3.05 17.45 19.26
C PHE A 369 2.31 16.23 18.72
N GLY A 370 1.90 15.31 19.60
CA GLY A 370 1.21 14.07 19.22
C GLY A 370 2.15 12.86 19.11
N ARG A 371 3.40 12.95 19.55
CA ARG A 371 4.33 11.81 19.58
C ARG A 371 4.01 10.91 20.76
N CYS A 372 4.05 9.59 20.55
CA CYS A 372 3.98 8.64 21.66
C CYS A 372 5.30 8.64 22.44
N VAL A 373 5.21 8.94 23.73
CA VAL A 373 6.27 8.76 24.72
C VAL A 373 6.10 7.39 25.32
N CYS A 374 7.03 6.49 25.00
CA CYS A 374 6.91 5.09 25.35
C CYS A 374 7.28 4.81 26.81
N PRO A 375 6.55 3.89 27.47
CA PRO A 375 6.92 3.42 28.79
C PRO A 375 8.22 2.60 28.73
N GLU A 376 8.77 2.29 29.90
CA GLU A 376 9.99 1.47 29.99
C GLU A 376 9.82 0.16 29.22
N ARG A 377 10.87 -0.25 28.50
CA ARG A 377 10.93 -1.45 27.64
C ARG A 377 10.09 -1.43 26.36
N TYR A 378 9.48 -0.31 26.00
CA TYR A 378 8.80 -0.15 24.72
C TYR A 378 9.44 0.94 23.87
N THR A 379 9.31 0.83 22.55
CA THR A 379 9.84 1.76 21.56
C THR A 379 8.98 1.78 20.29
N GLY A 380 9.43 2.50 19.27
CA GLY A 380 8.71 2.70 18.01
C GLY A 380 7.73 3.87 18.05
N GLU A 381 7.18 4.21 16.89
CA GLU A 381 6.29 5.38 16.72
C GLU A 381 5.04 5.33 17.61
N TYR A 382 4.61 4.12 17.96
CA TYR A 382 3.37 3.82 18.66
C TYR A 382 3.57 3.01 19.94
N CYS A 383 4.82 2.79 20.36
CA CYS A 383 5.17 2.03 21.56
C CYS A 383 4.78 0.54 21.53
N TRP A 384 4.58 -0.03 20.34
CA TRP A 384 4.30 -1.46 20.18
C TRP A 384 5.58 -2.30 20.12
N ASP A 385 6.71 -1.71 19.78
CA ASP A 385 7.97 -2.44 19.65
C ASP A 385 8.57 -2.68 21.02
N ARG A 386 8.97 -3.92 21.31
CA ARG A 386 9.57 -4.30 22.57
C ARG A 386 11.09 -4.09 22.54
N ILE A 387 11.64 -3.57 23.64
CA ILE A 387 13.09 -3.52 23.88
C ILE A 387 13.49 -4.84 24.55
N CYS A 388 14.18 -5.68 23.81
CA CYS A 388 14.56 -7.01 24.26
C CYS A 388 15.75 -6.97 25.24
N ARG A 389 15.71 -7.81 26.28
CA ARG A 389 16.85 -7.98 27.18
C ARG A 389 18.00 -8.65 26.43
N PRO A 390 19.20 -8.05 26.34
CA PRO A 390 20.34 -8.71 25.73
C PRO A 390 20.62 -10.08 26.38
N PRO A 391 20.99 -11.12 25.61
CA PRO A 391 21.38 -11.10 24.20
C PRO A 391 20.23 -11.41 23.20
N ALA A 392 18.96 -11.23 23.60
CA ALA A 392 17.83 -11.46 22.70
C ALA A 392 17.84 -10.52 21.48
N THR A 393 17.36 -11.04 20.35
CA THR A 393 17.31 -10.29 19.08
C THR A 393 15.88 -9.78 18.85
N PRO A 394 15.68 -8.48 18.56
CA PRO A 394 14.38 -7.96 18.17
C PRO A 394 14.00 -8.46 16.76
N SER A 395 12.75 -8.86 16.59
CA SER A 395 12.20 -9.36 15.33
C SER A 395 10.73 -8.97 15.22
N TYR A 396 10.40 -8.08 14.26
CA TYR A 396 9.03 -7.62 13.97
C TYR A 396 8.23 -7.17 15.21
N GLY A 397 8.84 -6.36 16.07
CA GLY A 397 8.21 -5.86 17.32
C GLY A 397 8.14 -6.89 18.45
N MET A 398 8.70 -8.09 18.27
CA MET A 398 8.79 -9.15 19.27
C MET A 398 10.24 -9.46 19.63
N CYS A 399 10.46 -10.12 20.77
CA CYS A 399 11.78 -10.55 21.20
C CYS A 399 12.01 -12.03 20.91
N CYS A 400 13.04 -12.33 20.15
CA CYS A 400 13.52 -13.70 19.95
C CYS A 400 14.50 -14.06 21.07
N CYS A 401 14.00 -14.80 22.06
CA CYS A 401 14.76 -15.15 23.24
C CYS A 401 15.84 -16.20 22.95
N PRO A 402 17.07 -16.02 23.49
CA PRO A 402 18.08 -17.06 23.45
C PRO A 402 17.62 -18.30 24.25
N PRO A 403 18.24 -19.47 24.00
CA PRO A 403 17.98 -20.67 24.79
C PRO A 403 18.08 -20.39 26.29
N ALA A 404 17.22 -21.05 27.07
CA ALA A 404 17.10 -20.89 28.51
C ALA A 404 16.52 -19.53 29.00
N THR A 405 15.96 -18.70 28.13
CA THR A 405 15.21 -17.49 28.53
C THR A 405 13.83 -17.43 27.91
N TYR A 406 12.89 -16.74 28.55
CA TYR A 406 11.52 -16.56 28.10
C TYR A 406 10.92 -15.25 28.65
N GLY A 407 9.68 -14.97 28.27
CA GLY A 407 8.99 -13.71 28.58
C GLY A 407 8.89 -12.81 27.36
N ASP A 408 8.04 -11.80 27.43
CA ASP A 408 7.79 -10.88 26.32
C ASP A 408 9.04 -10.06 25.95
N PHE A 409 9.96 -9.87 26.90
CA PHE A 409 11.22 -9.15 26.75
C PHE A 409 12.44 -10.06 26.95
N CYS A 410 12.25 -11.38 27.03
CA CYS A 410 13.29 -12.36 27.37
C CYS A 410 13.94 -12.09 28.74
N GLU A 411 13.13 -11.65 29.69
CA GLU A 411 13.57 -11.20 31.01
C GLU A 411 13.66 -12.32 32.04
N HIS A 412 13.07 -13.48 31.77
CA HIS A 412 13.03 -14.62 32.68
C HIS A 412 13.98 -15.73 32.23
N ASP A 413 14.71 -16.29 33.17
CA ASP A 413 15.54 -17.47 32.95
C ASP A 413 14.73 -18.73 33.23
N LEU A 414 14.86 -19.74 32.36
CA LEU A 414 14.34 -21.08 32.60
C LEU A 414 15.17 -21.73 33.71
N ILE A 415 14.63 -21.71 34.94
CA ILE A 415 15.18 -22.48 36.04
C ILE A 415 14.69 -23.92 35.89
N PHE A 416 15.55 -24.81 35.40
CA PHE A 416 15.31 -26.24 35.57
C PHE A 416 15.52 -26.57 37.06
N PRO A 417 14.52 -27.12 37.77
CA PRO A 417 14.76 -27.63 39.10
C PRO A 417 15.83 -28.72 39.00
N ILE A 418 17.00 -28.48 39.57
CA ILE A 418 17.94 -29.55 39.90
C ILE A 418 17.26 -30.32 41.02
N ASN A 419 16.42 -31.28 40.67
CA ASN A 419 16.08 -32.32 41.63
C ASN A 419 17.38 -33.09 41.90
N ASN A 420 17.95 -32.87 43.08
CA ASN A 420 18.94 -33.75 43.71
C ASN A 420 18.32 -35.13 44.02
N THR A 421 17.71 -35.76 43.02
CA THR A 421 17.39 -37.18 43.03
C THR A 421 18.38 -37.81 42.08
N SER A 422 19.32 -38.54 42.67
CA SER A 422 20.22 -39.51 42.03
C SER A 422 19.74 -39.89 40.62
N VAL A 423 20.48 -39.44 39.61
CA VAL A 423 20.34 -39.92 38.24
C VAL A 423 20.65 -41.42 38.28
N SER A 424 19.62 -42.26 38.33
CA SER A 424 19.76 -43.63 37.89
C SER A 424 20.08 -43.56 36.41
N VAL A 425 21.32 -43.88 36.07
CA VAL A 425 21.78 -44.09 34.71
C VAL A 425 20.89 -45.18 34.12
N VAL A 426 19.92 -44.79 33.28
CA VAL A 426 19.29 -45.73 32.35
C VAL A 426 20.28 -45.89 31.21
N PRO A 427 20.81 -47.11 30.95
CA PRO A 427 21.65 -47.34 29.79
C PRO A 427 20.83 -46.98 28.54
N ILE A 428 21.37 -46.11 27.69
CA ILE A 428 20.86 -45.94 26.33
C ILE A 428 21.19 -47.23 25.59
N GLU A 429 20.20 -48.10 25.41
CA GLU A 429 20.26 -49.11 24.36
C GLU A 429 20.25 -48.38 23.01
N THR A 430 21.39 -48.39 22.33
CA THR A 430 21.52 -47.99 20.93
C THR A 430 20.62 -48.88 20.07
N THR A 431 19.45 -48.37 19.70
CA THR A 431 18.69 -48.90 18.56
C THR A 431 19.23 -48.31 17.26
N THR A 432 20.42 -48.74 16.85
CA THR A 432 20.77 -48.73 15.43
C THR A 432 20.03 -49.87 14.74
N LYS A 433 18.77 -49.64 14.35
CA LYS A 433 18.15 -50.41 13.26
C LYS A 433 18.42 -49.69 11.95
N PHE A 434 19.54 -50.08 11.34
CA PHE A 434 19.72 -50.08 9.90
C PHE A 434 18.53 -50.82 9.27
N ALA A 435 17.73 -50.13 8.45
CA ALA A 435 16.82 -50.79 7.52
C ALA A 435 17.66 -51.35 6.37
N GLN A 436 18.18 -52.56 6.56
CA GLN A 436 18.78 -53.38 5.53
C GLN A 436 17.65 -54.14 4.83
N GLN A 437 17.08 -53.57 3.76
CA GLN A 437 16.29 -54.34 2.81
C GLN A 437 17.24 -54.93 1.75
N HIS A 438 17.01 -56.22 1.51
CA HIS A 438 17.86 -57.16 0.79
C HIS A 438 18.27 -56.70 -0.62
N LEU A 439 19.57 -56.82 -0.88
CA LEU A 439 20.15 -56.94 -2.20
C LEU A 439 19.91 -58.37 -2.71
N SER A 440 19.01 -58.57 -3.67
CA SER A 440 19.03 -59.73 -4.55
C SER A 440 19.48 -59.27 -5.94
N LEU A 441 20.65 -59.77 -6.32
CA LEU A 441 21.29 -59.54 -7.61
C LEU A 441 20.42 -60.14 -8.73
N LEU A 442 19.96 -59.31 -9.67
CA LEU A 442 19.58 -59.78 -11.00
C LEU A 442 20.06 -58.77 -12.05
N ILE A 443 21.03 -59.23 -12.81
CA ILE A 443 21.62 -58.63 -14.00
C ILE A 443 20.52 -58.38 -15.04
N ILE A 444 20.47 -57.19 -15.66
CA ILE A 444 20.21 -56.97 -17.10
C ILE A 444 20.52 -55.50 -17.47
N VAL A 445 21.62 -55.34 -18.22
CA VAL A 445 21.93 -54.43 -19.34
C VAL A 445 21.25 -53.05 -19.42
N PHE A 446 22.06 -52.00 -19.28
CA PHE A 446 21.76 -50.64 -19.76
C PHE A 446 22.01 -50.55 -21.28
N THR A 447 20.97 -50.27 -22.07
CA THR A 447 21.11 -49.63 -23.38
C THR A 447 20.98 -48.13 -23.22
N VAL A 448 22.09 -47.44 -23.45
CA VAL A 448 22.17 -45.99 -23.69
C VAL A 448 21.47 -45.68 -25.02
N SER A 449 20.62 -44.66 -25.03
CA SER A 449 20.25 -43.94 -26.26
C SER A 449 20.14 -42.45 -25.97
N TYR A 450 21.25 -41.80 -26.33
CA TYR A 450 21.38 -40.43 -26.82
C TYR A 450 20.14 -39.94 -27.57
N TYR A 451 19.72 -38.68 -27.37
CA TYR A 451 19.50 -37.75 -28.48
C TYR A 451 19.46 -36.28 -28.01
N ILE A 452 20.08 -35.47 -28.85
CA ILE A 452 20.39 -34.04 -28.82
C ILE A 452 19.33 -33.26 -29.64
N GLU A 453 19.29 -31.91 -29.45
CA GLU A 453 18.69 -30.86 -30.33
C GLU A 453 17.15 -30.70 -30.27
N ARG A 454 16.48 -29.53 -30.33
CA ARG A 454 16.67 -28.14 -30.84
C ARG A 454 15.60 -27.24 -30.16
N PHE A 455 15.81 -25.97 -29.78
CA PHE A 455 15.77 -24.72 -30.57
C PHE A 455 14.51 -24.48 -31.46
N PHE A 456 13.81 -23.36 -31.16
CA PHE A 456 12.61 -22.74 -31.82
C PHE A 456 11.28 -23.51 -31.67
N ASP A 457 10.13 -22.92 -31.31
CA ASP A 457 9.60 -21.54 -31.36
C ASP A 457 8.94 -21.09 -30.04
#